data_AF-A0YNH5-F1
#
_entry.id   AF-A0YNH5-F1
#
_cell.length_a   1.000
_cell.length_b   1.000
_cell.length_c   1.000
_cell.angle_alpha   90.00
_cell.angle_beta   90.00
_cell.angle_gamma   90.00
#
_symmetry.space_group_name_H-M   'P 1'
#
loop_
_entity.id
_entity.type
_entity.pdbx_description
1 polymer ?
#
loop_
_entity_poly.entity_id
_entity_poly.type
_entity_poly.pdbx_seq_one_letter_code
_entity_poly.pdbx_strand_id
1 'polypeptide(L)'
;MRVNWKLLVIVLLWMLPAHAQVSSTQVQALVEALRLAAPQTGTENDGLYTDWQIKPDNIPRWSRLCTGQEMTPAQFEANDRKAREVLGCVMEDVLKEEYPNSGNSEEVAIRRAAAWWMTGDPNQYNSGQTAEYTQKVLRFYQQQK
;
A
#
# COMPACT_ATOMS: atom_id res chain seq x y z
N MET A 1 -13.47 -35.27 59.21
CA MET A 1 -13.12 -35.68 57.84
C MET A 1 -12.84 -34.41 57.04
N ARG A 2 -11.62 -34.22 56.52
CA ARG A 2 -11.21 -33.03 55.77
C ARG A 2 -11.42 -33.30 54.27
N VAL A 3 -12.22 -32.48 53.60
CA VAL A 3 -12.30 -32.47 52.14
C VAL A 3 -11.64 -31.17 51.65
N ASN A 4 -10.43 -31.30 51.13
CA ASN A 4 -9.68 -30.25 50.45
C ASN A 4 -10.10 -30.24 48.98
N TRP A 5 -10.95 -29.29 48.58
CA TRP A 5 -11.29 -29.07 47.18
C TRP A 5 -10.40 -27.97 46.62
N LYS A 6 -9.45 -28.36 45.76
CA LYS A 6 -8.52 -27.47 45.07
C LYS A 6 -9.28 -26.50 44.15
N LEU A 7 -8.97 -25.21 44.24
CA LEU A 7 -9.38 -24.22 43.24
C LEU A 7 -8.85 -24.63 41.86
N LEU A 8 -9.75 -24.78 40.89
CA LEU A 8 -9.43 -24.97 39.49
C LEU A 8 -9.66 -23.64 38.79
N VAL A 9 -8.60 -22.82 38.69
CA VAL A 9 -8.61 -21.56 37.95
C VAL A 9 -8.39 -21.89 36.48
N ILE A 10 -9.46 -21.80 35.68
CA ILE A 10 -9.39 -21.95 34.22
C ILE A 10 -9.04 -20.58 33.65
N VAL A 11 -7.77 -20.37 33.30
CA VAL A 11 -7.34 -19.18 32.55
C VAL A 11 -7.67 -19.42 31.07
N LEU A 12 -8.77 -18.85 30.61
CA LEU A 12 -9.05 -18.70 29.17
C LEU A 12 -8.08 -17.63 28.64
N LEU A 13 -6.97 -18.07 28.06
CA LEU A 13 -6.06 -17.22 27.31
C LEU A 13 -6.76 -16.86 25.99
N TRP A 14 -7.36 -15.67 25.93
CA TRP A 14 -7.91 -15.13 24.69
C TRP A 14 -6.73 -14.93 23.73
N MET A 15 -6.57 -15.81 22.74
CA MET A 15 -5.68 -15.54 21.62
C MET A 15 -6.33 -14.40 20.82
N LEU A 16 -5.96 -13.16 21.15
CA LEU A 16 -6.24 -12.05 20.25
C LEU A 16 -5.57 -12.38 18.92
N PRO A 17 -6.28 -12.33 17.79
CA PRO A 17 -5.64 -12.52 16.50
C PRO A 17 -4.57 -11.43 16.37
N ALA A 18 -3.31 -11.84 16.28
CA ALA A 18 -2.25 -10.95 15.87
C ALA A 18 -2.51 -10.63 14.40
N HIS A 19 -3.23 -9.54 14.13
CA HIS A 19 -3.29 -8.96 12.80
C HIS A 19 -1.84 -8.67 12.40
N ALA A 20 -1.32 -9.41 11.43
CA ALA A 20 0.02 -9.19 10.93
C ALA A 20 0.10 -7.73 10.43
N GLN A 21 0.79 -6.88 11.18
CA GLN A 21 0.99 -5.50 10.79
C GLN A 21 1.83 -5.49 9.50
N VAL A 22 1.35 -4.77 8.49
CA VAL A 22 2.11 -4.50 7.27
C VAL A 22 3.43 -3.83 7.67
N SER A 23 4.55 -4.42 7.24
CA SER A 23 5.89 -3.91 7.58
C SER A 23 6.31 -2.77 6.65
N SER A 24 7.18 -1.89 7.13
CA SER A 24 7.76 -0.80 6.33
C SER A 24 8.48 -1.33 5.07
N THR A 25 9.09 -2.51 5.14
CA THR A 25 9.75 -3.15 4.00
C THR A 25 8.75 -3.52 2.91
N GLN A 26 7.58 -4.06 3.29
CA GLN A 26 6.52 -4.37 2.34
C GLN A 26 5.97 -3.10 1.68
N VAL A 27 5.80 -2.02 2.45
CA VAL A 27 5.36 -0.73 1.91
C VAL A 27 6.38 -0.18 0.92
N GLN A 28 7.66 -0.15 1.27
CA GLN A 28 8.71 0.38 0.40
C GLN A 28 8.86 -0.46 -0.88
N ALA A 29 8.78 -1.79 -0.78
CA ALA A 29 8.77 -2.68 -1.93
C ALA A 29 7.57 -2.43 -2.85
N LEU A 30 6.38 -2.16 -2.29
CA LEU A 30 5.20 -1.81 -3.07
C LEU A 30 5.38 -0.47 -3.79
N VAL A 31 5.85 0.56 -3.09
CA VAL A 31 6.12 1.88 -3.68
C VAL A 31 7.11 1.76 -4.83
N GLU A 32 8.19 1.01 -4.67
CA GLU A 32 9.15 0.81 -5.75
C GLU A 32 8.57 0.00 -6.92
N ALA A 33 7.75 -1.01 -6.64
CA ALA A 33 7.07 -1.79 -7.67
C ALA A 33 6.10 -0.94 -8.50
N LEU A 34 5.39 0.01 -7.88
CA LEU A 34 4.54 0.97 -8.57
C LEU A 34 5.35 1.85 -9.53
N ARG A 35 6.52 2.33 -9.09
CA ARG A 35 7.47 3.10 -9.91
C ARG A 35 7.90 2.33 -11.15
N LEU A 36 8.34 1.09 -10.98
CA LEU A 36 8.82 0.23 -12.06
C LEU A 36 7.69 -0.20 -13.01
N ALA A 37 6.47 -0.34 -12.50
CA ALA A 37 5.31 -0.71 -13.28
C ALA A 37 4.70 0.45 -14.07
N ALA A 38 4.95 1.70 -13.65
CA ALA A 38 4.42 2.91 -14.25
C ALA A 38 4.51 2.86 -15.79
N PRO A 39 3.41 3.12 -16.51
CA PRO A 39 3.45 3.18 -17.97
C PRO A 39 4.43 4.26 -18.43
N GLN A 40 5.34 3.90 -19.33
CA GLN A 40 6.12 4.90 -20.06
C GLN A 40 5.23 5.39 -21.20
N THR A 41 4.45 6.43 -20.94
CA THR A 41 3.49 6.98 -21.92
C THR A 41 4.16 7.58 -23.15
N GLY A 42 5.50 7.76 -23.11
CA GLY A 42 6.29 8.37 -24.19
C GLY A 42 5.83 9.79 -24.53
N THR A 43 4.96 10.37 -23.71
CA THR A 43 4.34 11.66 -23.93
C THR A 43 4.96 12.63 -22.93
N GLU A 44 5.75 13.55 -23.44
CA GLU A 44 6.24 14.68 -22.65
C GLU A 44 5.01 15.47 -22.17
N ASN A 45 4.82 15.58 -20.86
CA ASN A 45 3.66 16.24 -20.22
C ASN A 45 2.31 15.52 -20.40
N ASP A 46 2.22 14.22 -20.10
CA ASP A 46 0.94 13.50 -19.95
C ASP A 46 0.07 13.97 -18.76
N GLY A 47 0.50 15.03 -18.07
CA GLY A 47 -0.20 15.62 -16.92
C GLY A 47 0.02 14.84 -15.63
N LEU A 48 0.93 13.87 -15.61
CA LEU A 48 1.31 13.11 -14.44
C LEU A 48 2.72 13.49 -13.97
N TYR A 49 2.93 13.38 -12.66
CA TYR A 49 4.15 13.81 -11.99
C TYR A 49 4.90 12.62 -11.42
N THR A 50 6.22 12.75 -11.39
CA THR A 50 7.23 11.82 -10.90
C THR A 50 7.28 10.51 -11.67
N ASP A 51 8.29 9.70 -11.39
CA ASP A 51 8.37 8.33 -11.89
C ASP A 51 7.14 7.47 -11.54
N TRP A 52 6.33 7.86 -10.54
CA TRP A 52 5.14 7.14 -10.10
C TRP A 52 3.85 7.53 -10.84
N GLN A 53 3.90 8.50 -11.77
CA GLN A 53 2.77 8.87 -12.61
C GLN A 53 1.54 9.34 -11.80
N ILE A 54 1.76 10.31 -10.90
CA ILE A 54 0.76 10.80 -9.94
C ILE A 54 -0.05 11.96 -10.55
N LYS A 55 -1.37 11.94 -10.35
CA LYS A 55 -2.25 13.07 -10.71
C LYS A 55 -1.94 14.31 -9.84
N PRO A 56 -1.83 15.51 -10.42
CA PRO A 56 -1.47 16.73 -9.68
C PRO A 56 -2.38 17.03 -8.50
N ASP A 57 -3.69 16.78 -8.63
CA ASP A 57 -4.68 17.05 -7.58
C ASP A 57 -4.48 16.21 -6.31
N ASN A 58 -3.79 15.06 -6.42
CA ASN A 58 -3.48 14.24 -5.25
C ASN A 58 -2.33 14.82 -4.42
N ILE A 59 -1.40 15.53 -5.04
CA ILE A 59 -0.12 15.92 -4.43
C ILE A 59 -0.30 16.83 -3.22
N PRO A 60 -1.05 17.96 -3.29
CA PRO A 60 -1.23 18.83 -2.12
C PRO A 60 -1.91 18.09 -0.96
N ARG A 61 -2.95 17.30 -1.27
CA ARG A 61 -3.72 16.56 -0.25
C ARG A 61 -2.87 15.51 0.45
N TRP A 62 -2.14 14.69 -0.31
CA TRP A 62 -1.33 13.60 0.25
C TRP A 62 -0.10 14.13 1.01
N SER A 63 0.57 15.14 0.48
CA SER A 63 1.71 15.77 1.18
C SER A 63 1.29 16.37 2.51
N ARG A 64 0.14 17.07 2.56
CA ARG A 64 -0.40 17.60 3.82
C ARG A 64 -0.72 16.51 4.82
N LEU A 65 -1.39 15.45 4.37
CA LEU A 65 -1.77 14.32 5.22
C LEU A 65 -0.53 13.67 5.86
N CYS A 66 0.50 13.41 5.05
CA CYS A 66 1.64 12.61 5.47
C CYS A 66 2.76 13.40 6.14
N THR A 67 2.86 14.71 5.88
CA THR A 67 4.00 15.54 6.35
C THR A 67 3.57 16.80 7.09
N GLY A 68 2.28 17.11 7.11
CA GLY A 68 1.75 18.36 7.66
C GLY A 68 1.92 19.58 6.75
N GLN A 69 2.57 19.44 5.60
CA GLN A 69 2.83 20.53 4.66
C GLN A 69 2.31 20.19 3.26
N GLU A 70 1.54 21.10 2.67
CA GLU A 70 1.13 20.99 1.27
C GLU A 70 2.33 21.27 0.35
N MET A 71 2.52 20.40 -0.64
CA MET A 71 3.46 20.58 -1.73
C MET A 71 2.73 20.87 -3.04
N THR A 72 3.30 21.71 -3.89
CA THR A 72 2.87 21.83 -5.28
C THR A 72 3.39 20.66 -6.11
N PRO A 73 2.77 20.35 -7.26
CA PRO A 73 3.29 19.32 -8.17
C PRO A 73 4.76 19.52 -8.54
N ALA A 74 5.19 20.76 -8.81
CA ALA A 74 6.59 21.07 -9.14
C ALA A 74 7.56 20.85 -7.96
N GLN A 75 7.15 21.16 -6.73
CA GLN A 75 7.95 20.88 -5.54
C GLN A 75 8.09 19.37 -5.29
N PHE A 76 7.04 18.62 -5.59
CA PHE A 76 6.99 17.17 -5.43
C PHE A 76 7.88 16.48 -6.47
N GLU A 77 7.78 16.91 -7.73
CA GLU A 77 8.66 16.48 -8.84
C GLU A 77 10.14 16.69 -8.53
N ALA A 78 10.49 17.85 -7.98
CA ALA A 78 11.88 18.21 -7.72
C ALA A 78 12.50 17.47 -6.51
N ASN A 79 11.75 16.60 -5.81
CA ASN A 79 12.21 15.99 -4.57
C ASN A 79 11.73 14.54 -4.41
N ASP A 80 12.33 13.64 -5.18
CA ASP A 80 12.05 12.20 -5.15
C ASP A 80 12.05 11.57 -3.74
N ARG A 81 12.94 12.06 -2.86
CA ARG A 81 12.99 11.57 -1.47
C ARG A 81 11.69 11.88 -0.74
N LYS A 82 11.22 13.13 -0.83
CA LYS A 82 9.97 13.56 -0.19
C LYS A 82 8.76 12.94 -0.89
N ALA A 83 8.82 12.77 -2.22
CA ALA A 83 7.81 12.03 -2.97
C ALA A 83 7.66 10.60 -2.43
N ARG A 84 8.75 9.83 -2.39
CA ARG A 84 8.76 8.45 -1.86
C ARG A 84 8.28 8.36 -0.41
N GLU A 85 8.62 9.33 0.44
CA GLU A 85 8.12 9.42 1.83
C GLU A 85 6.59 9.55 1.88
N VAL A 86 6.02 10.49 1.12
CA VAL A 86 4.56 10.69 1.05
C VAL A 86 3.88 9.46 0.46
N LEU A 87 4.43 8.86 -0.60
CA LEU A 87 3.87 7.65 -1.20
C LEU A 87 3.93 6.45 -0.26
N GLY A 88 5.00 6.31 0.52
CA GLY A 88 5.10 5.28 1.55
C GLY A 88 3.97 5.42 2.57
N CYS A 89 3.74 6.61 3.10
CA CYS A 89 2.65 6.88 4.03
C CYS A 89 1.27 6.55 3.43
N VAL A 90 0.97 7.00 2.21
CA VAL A 90 -0.32 6.69 1.56
C VAL A 90 -0.49 5.19 1.32
N MET A 91 0.54 4.52 0.80
CA MET A 91 0.46 3.10 0.46
C MET A 91 0.50 2.20 1.69
N GLU A 92 1.02 2.66 2.82
CA GLU A 92 0.91 1.95 4.10
C GLU A 92 -0.54 1.81 4.52
N ASP A 93 -1.33 2.88 4.49
CA ASP A 93 -2.75 2.86 4.85
C ASP A 93 -3.55 1.99 3.87
N VAL A 94 -3.32 2.16 2.56
CA VAL A 94 -3.97 1.32 1.53
C VAL A 94 -3.63 -0.15 1.73
N LEU A 95 -2.36 -0.50 1.94
CA LEU A 95 -1.96 -1.90 2.07
C LEU A 95 -2.50 -2.52 3.39
N LYS A 96 -2.58 -1.75 4.48
CA LYS A 96 -3.22 -2.18 5.73
C LYS A 96 -4.71 -2.48 5.55
N GLU A 97 -5.41 -1.69 4.74
CA GLU A 97 -6.82 -1.92 4.41
C GLU A 97 -7.00 -3.13 3.49
N GLU A 98 -6.15 -3.26 2.47
CA GLU A 98 -6.31 -4.32 1.46
C GLU A 98 -5.90 -5.71 1.94
N TYR A 99 -5.04 -5.82 2.96
CA TYR A 99 -4.67 -7.12 3.55
C TYR A 99 -5.84 -7.94 4.11
N PRO A 100 -6.69 -7.42 5.01
CA PRO A 100 -7.87 -8.16 5.44
C PRO A 100 -8.87 -8.35 4.29
N ASN A 101 -9.04 -7.35 3.41
CA ASN A 101 -9.93 -7.44 2.24
C ASN A 101 -9.49 -8.49 1.21
N SER A 102 -8.21 -8.89 1.23
CA SER A 102 -7.66 -9.94 0.39
C SER A 102 -7.76 -11.35 0.99
N GLY A 103 -8.40 -11.50 2.16
CA GLY A 103 -8.36 -12.75 2.92
C GLY A 103 -6.98 -13.04 3.52
N ASN A 104 -6.22 -11.99 3.83
CA ASN A 104 -4.83 -12.04 4.30
C ASN A 104 -3.82 -12.62 3.28
N SER A 105 -4.18 -12.63 2.00
CA SER A 105 -3.24 -12.96 0.92
C SER A 105 -2.43 -11.72 0.56
N GLU A 106 -1.13 -11.75 0.81
CA GLU A 106 -0.21 -10.68 0.43
C GLU A 106 -0.25 -10.41 -1.08
N GLU A 107 -0.24 -11.47 -1.88
CA GLU A 107 -0.29 -11.36 -3.34
C GLU A 107 -1.52 -10.59 -3.81
N VAL A 108 -2.69 -10.95 -3.28
CA VAL A 108 -3.95 -10.31 -3.62
C VAL A 108 -4.02 -8.89 -3.04
N ALA A 109 -3.49 -8.65 -1.85
CA ALA A 109 -3.42 -7.31 -1.23
C ALA A 109 -2.57 -6.34 -2.07
N ILE A 110 -1.40 -6.79 -2.54
CA ILE A 110 -0.52 -6.00 -3.41
C ILE A 110 -1.22 -5.66 -4.72
N ARG A 111 -1.91 -6.63 -5.33
CA ARG A 111 -2.66 -6.38 -6.57
C ARG A 111 -3.84 -5.45 -6.37
N ARG A 112 -4.57 -5.57 -5.26
CA ARG A 112 -5.68 -4.67 -4.89
C ARG A 112 -5.19 -3.24 -4.62
N ALA A 113 -4.09 -3.09 -3.90
CA ALA A 113 -3.44 -1.80 -3.69
C ALA A 113 -2.96 -1.16 -5.01
N ALA A 114 -2.43 -1.96 -5.94
CA ALA A 114 -2.08 -1.50 -7.27
C ALA A 114 -3.31 -1.10 -8.12
N ALA A 115 -4.44 -1.80 -7.99
CA ALA A 115 -5.68 -1.42 -8.66
C ALA A 115 -6.23 -0.09 -8.14
N TRP A 116 -6.18 0.11 -6.81
CA TRP A 116 -6.51 1.37 -6.17
C TRP A 116 -5.60 2.49 -6.68
N TRP A 117 -4.29 2.24 -6.80
CA TRP A 117 -3.35 3.22 -7.34
C TRP A 117 -3.71 3.67 -8.77
N MET A 118 -4.02 2.70 -9.65
CA MET A 118 -4.31 2.97 -11.05
C MET A 118 -5.70 3.59 -11.27
N THR A 119 -6.71 3.15 -10.52
CA THR A 119 -8.13 3.42 -10.84
C THR A 119 -8.91 4.09 -9.73
N GLY A 120 -8.42 4.05 -8.49
CA GLY A 120 -9.16 4.40 -7.28
C GLY A 120 -10.07 3.28 -6.75
N ASP A 121 -10.19 2.14 -7.46
CA ASP A 121 -11.01 1.00 -7.03
C ASP A 121 -10.15 -0.28 -6.89
N PRO A 122 -9.96 -0.79 -5.65
CA PRO A 122 -9.15 -1.99 -5.42
C PRO A 122 -9.79 -3.26 -6.00
N ASN A 123 -11.10 -3.28 -6.25
CA ASN A 123 -11.81 -4.46 -6.75
C ASN A 123 -11.56 -4.71 -8.24
N GLN A 124 -10.96 -3.76 -8.96
CA GLN A 124 -10.63 -3.90 -10.37
C GLN A 124 -9.34 -4.69 -10.63
N TYR A 125 -8.69 -5.21 -9.59
CA TYR A 125 -7.38 -5.85 -9.68
C TYR A 125 -7.27 -7.06 -10.62
N ASN A 126 -8.40 -7.67 -10.99
CA ASN A 126 -8.46 -8.81 -11.90
C ASN A 126 -9.26 -8.51 -13.19
N SER A 127 -9.54 -7.23 -13.47
CA SER A 127 -10.39 -6.80 -14.58
C SER A 127 -9.60 -6.12 -15.70
N GLY A 128 -9.74 -6.62 -16.94
CA GLY A 128 -9.23 -5.97 -18.16
C GLY A 128 -7.76 -5.53 -18.07
N GLN A 129 -7.46 -4.31 -18.54
CA GLN A 129 -6.10 -3.73 -18.51
C GLN A 129 -5.56 -3.52 -17.09
N THR A 130 -6.44 -3.35 -16.09
CA THR A 130 -6.03 -3.26 -14.69
C THR A 130 -5.44 -4.58 -14.20
N ALA A 131 -5.92 -5.73 -14.68
CA ALA A 131 -5.32 -7.02 -14.36
C ALA A 131 -3.86 -7.11 -14.82
N GLU A 132 -3.57 -6.63 -16.04
CA GLU A 132 -2.22 -6.62 -16.60
C GLU A 132 -1.29 -5.72 -15.78
N TYR A 133 -1.74 -4.51 -15.45
CA TYR A 133 -1.00 -3.56 -14.63
C TYR A 133 -0.70 -4.12 -13.23
N THR A 134 -1.71 -4.63 -12.53
CA THR A 134 -1.52 -5.16 -11.17
C THR A 134 -0.63 -6.40 -11.13
N GLN A 135 -0.69 -7.25 -12.16
CA GLN A 135 0.21 -8.39 -12.29
C GLN A 135 1.66 -7.94 -12.52
N LYS A 136 1.87 -6.86 -13.29
CA LYS A 136 3.18 -6.24 -13.49
C LYS A 136 3.74 -5.68 -12.17
N VAL A 137 2.92 -4.95 -11.41
CA VAL A 137 3.30 -4.43 -10.07
C VAL A 137 3.69 -5.59 -9.15
N LEU A 138 2.86 -6.63 -9.04
CA LEU A 138 3.16 -7.78 -8.20
C LEU A 138 4.49 -8.46 -8.56
N ARG A 139 4.80 -8.57 -9.87
CA ARG A 139 6.07 -9.14 -10.33
C ARG A 139 7.26 -8.31 -9.85
N PHE A 140 7.22 -6.99 -9.99
CA PHE A 140 8.29 -6.11 -9.50
C PHE A 140 8.39 -6.13 -7.98
N TYR A 141 7.27 -6.20 -7.28
CA TYR A 141 7.20 -6.31 -5.83
C TYR A 141 7.94 -7.55 -5.32
N GLN A 142 7.69 -8.70 -5.94
CA GLN A 142 8.35 -9.96 -5.59
C GLN A 142 9.87 -9.93 -5.82
N GLN A 143 10.35 -9.10 -6.74
CA GLN A 143 11.80 -8.92 -7.00
C GLN A 143 12.49 -8.02 -5.97
N GLN A 144 11.73 -7.27 -5.15
CA GLN A 144 12.29 -6.46 -4.07
C GLN A 144 12.54 -7.26 -2.78
N LYS A 145 12.08 -8.52 -2.72
CA LYS A 145 12.24 -9.44 -1.59
C LYS A 145 13.46 -10.33 -1.78
#